data_AF-A0A6G0X0T6-F1
#
_entry.id   AF-A0A6G0X0T6-F1
#
_cell.length_a   1.000
_cell.length_b   1.000
_cell.length_c   1.000
_cell.angle_alpha   90.00
_cell.angle_beta   90.00
_cell.angle_gamma   90.00
#
_symmetry.space_group_name_H-M   'P 1'
#
loop_
_entity.id
_entity.type
_entity.pdbx_description
1 polymer ?
#
loop_
_entity_poly.entity_id
_entity_poly.type
_entity_poly.pdbx_seq_one_letter_code
_entity_poly.pdbx_strand_id
1 'polypeptide(L)'
;MHAGCKNWLAFVEGSASTLHTVGTMTYFDWWVPINLNTANKLVWSPHYYTTTVTPQPYFYAPGVIGSAANGFTSYVELDDATLKANIHTTMEDMFGYLRKKQQYAIVVGEFGGLYAKDEHKQFTIRRTLDFTIQELLQDGYSGGYVWSLNPESSYEFPSAGHKVSTTEGLLQDDWLTLNKLYMDAMSKMDQLPNLRPFPCFQKTN
;
A
#
# COMPACT_ATOMS: atom_id res chain seq x y z
N MET A 1 3.34 13.56 23.19
CA MET A 1 3.86 14.14 21.93
C MET A 1 3.55 15.64 21.81
N HIS A 2 2.28 16.05 21.67
CA HIS A 2 1.94 17.47 21.44
C HIS A 2 2.26 18.45 22.59
N ALA A 3 2.49 17.98 23.81
CA ALA A 3 2.95 18.83 24.92
C ALA A 3 4.32 19.48 24.64
N GLY A 4 5.22 18.77 23.95
CA GLY A 4 6.53 19.28 23.53
C GLY A 4 6.56 19.76 22.07
N CYS A 5 5.83 19.08 21.18
CA CYS A 5 5.84 19.36 19.74
C CYS A 5 4.47 19.85 19.25
N LYS A 6 4.08 21.08 19.64
CA LYS A 6 2.73 21.63 19.37
C LYS A 6 2.36 21.72 17.89
N ASN A 7 3.35 21.80 17.00
CA ASN A 7 3.14 21.93 15.56
C ASN A 7 3.09 20.60 14.81
N TRP A 8 3.47 19.49 15.44
CA TRP A 8 3.50 18.18 14.79
C TRP A 8 2.09 17.64 14.54
N LEU A 9 2.01 16.67 13.63
CA LEU A 9 0.84 15.81 13.39
C LEU A 9 1.09 14.44 14.04
N ALA A 10 0.03 13.75 14.43
CA ALA A 10 0.05 12.37 14.87
C ALA A 10 -0.40 11.47 13.73
N PHE A 11 0.54 10.74 13.14
CA PHE A 11 0.27 9.64 12.22
C PHE A 11 -0.05 8.40 13.04
N VAL A 12 -1.19 7.79 12.75
CA VAL A 12 -1.71 6.65 13.51
C VAL A 12 -1.96 5.52 12.53
N GLU A 13 -1.09 4.53 12.60
CA GLU A 13 -1.30 3.21 12.02
C GLU A 13 -2.41 2.49 12.80
N GLY A 14 -3.00 1.46 12.20
CA GLY A 14 -3.80 0.52 12.98
C GLY A 14 -3.05 -0.76 13.28
N SER A 15 -3.77 -1.79 13.73
CA SER A 15 -3.15 -3.05 14.18
C SER A 15 -3.75 -4.26 13.49
N ALA A 16 -2.90 -5.18 13.04
CA ALA A 16 -3.30 -6.46 12.44
C ALA A 16 -3.72 -7.50 13.50
N SER A 17 -4.77 -7.24 14.26
CA SER A 17 -5.17 -8.12 15.38
C SER A 17 -6.44 -8.93 15.16
N THR A 18 -7.24 -8.58 14.15
CA THR A 18 -8.61 -9.13 14.03
C THR A 18 -8.87 -9.62 12.62
N LEU A 19 -9.33 -10.87 12.51
CA LEU A 19 -9.82 -11.43 11.25
C LEU A 19 -11.15 -10.75 10.89
N HIS A 20 -11.25 -10.20 9.69
CA HIS A 20 -12.43 -9.52 9.16
C HIS A 20 -12.88 -10.19 7.87
N THR A 21 -14.19 -10.19 7.62
CA THR A 21 -14.77 -10.71 6.37
C THR A 21 -15.66 -9.64 5.72
N VAL A 22 -15.38 -9.34 4.45
CA VAL A 22 -16.23 -8.49 3.60
C VAL A 22 -16.59 -9.25 2.33
N GLY A 23 -17.90 -9.43 2.10
CA GLY A 23 -18.38 -10.33 1.05
C GLY A 23 -17.85 -11.76 1.26
N THR A 24 -17.07 -12.27 0.29
CA THR A 24 -16.42 -13.59 0.34
C THR A 24 -14.94 -13.54 0.72
N MET A 25 -14.41 -12.35 1.01
CA MET A 25 -12.99 -12.12 1.29
C MET A 25 -12.77 -12.05 2.78
N THR A 26 -11.76 -12.77 3.27
CA THR A 26 -11.36 -12.78 4.68
C THR A 26 -9.89 -12.39 4.80
N TYR A 27 -9.57 -11.46 5.69
CA TYR A 27 -8.22 -10.90 5.89
C TYR A 27 -8.03 -10.41 7.32
N PHE A 28 -6.79 -10.10 7.70
CA PHE A 28 -6.52 -9.35 8.93
C PHE A 28 -6.75 -7.86 8.67
N ASP A 29 -7.68 -7.29 9.43
CA ASP A 29 -7.95 -5.85 9.39
C ASP A 29 -6.85 -5.09 10.13
N TRP A 30 -6.53 -3.92 9.60
CA TRP A 30 -5.47 -3.01 10.06
C TRP A 30 -6.06 -1.76 10.72
N TRP A 31 -7.27 -1.83 11.27
CA TRP A 31 -7.94 -0.71 11.89
C TRP A 31 -8.06 -0.84 13.41
N VAL A 32 -7.73 0.24 14.12
CA VAL A 32 -8.08 0.44 15.53
C VAL A 32 -8.54 1.89 15.73
N PRO A 33 -9.77 2.13 16.21
CA PRO A 33 -10.22 3.48 16.48
C PRO A 33 -9.48 4.04 17.70
N ILE A 34 -8.91 5.23 17.55
CA ILE A 34 -8.37 6.01 18.65
C ILE A 34 -9.07 7.36 18.70
N ASN A 35 -9.11 7.97 19.89
CA ASN A 35 -9.55 9.35 20.05
C ASN A 35 -8.36 10.22 20.45
N LEU A 36 -8.02 11.18 19.60
CA LEU A 36 -7.02 12.20 19.91
C LEU A 36 -7.75 13.46 20.38
N ASN A 37 -7.65 13.80 21.67
CA ASN A 37 -8.30 14.96 22.28
C ASN A 37 -7.72 16.32 21.83
N THR A 38 -6.93 16.36 20.75
CA THR A 38 -6.37 17.58 20.16
C THR A 38 -6.87 17.71 18.73
N ALA A 39 -7.70 18.72 18.49
CA ALA A 39 -8.30 18.96 17.18
C ALA A 39 -7.24 19.14 16.09
N ASN A 40 -7.54 18.67 14.88
CA ASN A 40 -6.74 18.87 13.66
C ASN A 40 -5.30 18.34 13.74
N LYS A 41 -5.05 17.31 14.56
CA LYS A 41 -3.73 16.69 14.72
C LYS A 41 -3.64 15.25 14.24
N LEU A 42 -4.77 14.60 14.00
CA LEU A 42 -4.82 13.19 13.63
C LEU A 42 -4.69 13.00 12.11
N VAL A 43 -3.79 12.12 11.71
CA VAL A 43 -3.67 11.57 10.36
C VAL A 43 -3.73 10.05 10.47
N TRP A 44 -4.66 9.41 9.76
CA TRP A 44 -4.69 7.95 9.68
C TRP A 44 -3.65 7.48 8.67
N SER A 45 -2.86 6.48 9.08
CA SER A 45 -1.73 5.99 8.29
C SER A 45 -1.71 4.46 8.15
N PRO A 46 -2.70 3.87 7.47
CA PRO A 46 -2.75 2.43 7.26
C PRO A 46 -1.67 1.97 6.27
N HIS A 47 -1.29 0.70 6.31
CA HIS A 47 -0.41 0.08 5.32
C HIS A 47 -1.24 -0.82 4.40
N TYR A 48 -0.90 -0.89 3.11
CA TYR A 48 -1.56 -1.80 2.16
C TYR A 48 -0.54 -2.37 1.18
N TYR A 49 -0.32 -3.69 1.25
CA TYR A 49 0.69 -4.37 0.48
C TYR A 49 0.12 -5.29 -0.60
N THR A 50 0.95 -5.52 -1.61
CA THR A 50 0.74 -6.57 -2.61
C THR A 50 1.02 -7.96 -2.02
N THR A 51 0.85 -9.01 -2.83
CA THR A 51 1.18 -10.42 -2.48
C THR A 51 2.63 -10.61 -2.01
N THR A 52 3.53 -9.71 -2.36
CA THR A 52 4.98 -9.81 -2.12
C THR A 52 5.39 -9.99 -0.66
N VAL A 53 4.62 -9.39 0.26
CA VAL A 53 4.83 -9.55 1.71
C VAL A 53 4.23 -10.88 2.16
N THR A 54 2.98 -11.15 1.76
CA THR A 54 2.28 -12.39 2.06
C THR A 54 1.12 -12.55 1.06
N PRO A 55 1.01 -13.69 0.34
CA PRO A 55 -0.07 -13.92 -0.61
C PRO A 55 -1.42 -14.00 0.12
N GLN A 56 -2.33 -13.06 -0.19
CA GLN A 56 -3.69 -13.07 0.33
C GLN A 56 -4.65 -13.71 -0.70
N PRO A 57 -5.60 -14.57 -0.27
CA PRO A 57 -6.49 -15.26 -1.21
C PRO A 57 -7.33 -14.35 -2.10
N TYR A 58 -7.66 -13.14 -1.64
CA TYR A 58 -8.49 -12.19 -2.39
C TYR A 58 -7.81 -11.57 -3.62
N PHE A 59 -6.51 -11.82 -3.83
CA PHE A 59 -5.82 -11.47 -5.08
C PHE A 59 -6.01 -12.51 -6.19
N TYR A 60 -6.69 -13.63 -5.90
CA TYR A 60 -6.82 -14.79 -6.80
C TYR A 60 -8.28 -15.25 -6.93
N ALA A 61 -8.57 -16.05 -7.95
CA ALA A 61 -9.87 -16.68 -8.09
C ALA A 61 -10.15 -17.65 -6.92
N PRO A 62 -11.43 -17.89 -6.58
CA PRO A 62 -11.80 -18.85 -5.55
C PRO A 62 -11.18 -20.24 -5.80
N GLY A 63 -10.87 -20.97 -4.72
CA GLY A 63 -10.28 -22.31 -4.81
C GLY A 63 -8.75 -22.34 -4.74
N VAL A 64 -8.13 -21.31 -4.16
CA VAL A 64 -6.71 -21.34 -3.79
C VAL A 64 -6.41 -22.53 -2.87
N ILE A 65 -5.32 -23.23 -3.13
CA ILE A 65 -4.81 -24.35 -2.32
C ILE A 65 -3.44 -23.98 -1.77
N GLY A 66 -3.21 -24.20 -0.47
CA GLY A 66 -1.96 -23.90 0.21
C GLY A 66 -2.17 -22.92 1.37
N SER A 67 -1.10 -22.29 1.84
CA SER A 67 -1.17 -21.32 2.93
C SER A 67 -0.41 -20.05 2.60
N ALA A 68 -0.88 -18.93 3.12
CA ALA A 68 -0.23 -17.64 2.91
C ALA A 68 1.21 -17.61 3.46
N ALA A 69 1.50 -18.39 4.50
CA ALA A 69 2.83 -18.47 5.11
C ALA A 69 3.89 -19.16 4.23
N ASN A 70 3.47 -20.15 3.42
CA ASN A 70 4.36 -21.00 2.62
C ASN A 70 4.24 -20.76 1.11
N GLY A 71 3.20 -20.04 0.69
CA GLY A 71 2.79 -19.91 -0.71
C GLY A 71 1.68 -20.90 -1.09
N PHE A 72 1.00 -20.58 -2.18
CA PHE A 72 -0.09 -21.36 -2.73
C PHE A 72 0.42 -22.41 -3.70
N THR A 73 0.04 -23.67 -3.49
CA THR A 73 0.36 -24.78 -4.40
C THR A 73 -0.52 -24.78 -5.65
N SER A 74 -1.67 -24.11 -5.60
CA SER A 74 -2.56 -23.89 -6.74
C SER A 74 -3.31 -22.57 -6.57
N TYR A 75 -3.29 -21.73 -7.59
CA TYR A 75 -4.02 -20.47 -7.65
C TYR A 75 -4.27 -20.07 -9.10
N VAL A 76 -5.26 -19.19 -9.32
CA VAL A 76 -5.55 -18.60 -10.63
C VAL A 76 -5.55 -17.09 -10.48
N GLU A 77 -4.73 -16.42 -11.29
CA GLU A 77 -4.68 -14.95 -11.34
C GLU A 77 -6.00 -14.39 -11.87
N LEU A 78 -6.53 -13.36 -11.18
CA LEU A 78 -7.75 -12.66 -11.57
C LEU A 78 -7.53 -11.79 -12.80
N ASP A 79 -8.61 -11.54 -13.55
CA ASP A 79 -8.66 -10.45 -14.52
C ASP A 79 -8.62 -9.08 -13.83
N ASP A 80 -8.34 -8.04 -14.61
CA ASP A 80 -8.15 -6.67 -14.11
C ASP A 80 -9.38 -6.09 -13.41
N ALA A 81 -10.58 -6.35 -13.95
CA ALA A 81 -11.81 -5.80 -13.39
C ALA A 81 -12.08 -6.39 -12.00
N THR A 82 -11.93 -7.71 -11.88
CA THR A 82 -12.13 -8.42 -10.61
C THR A 82 -11.03 -8.08 -9.59
N LEU A 83 -9.76 -8.05 -10.01
CA LEU A 83 -8.65 -7.68 -9.12
C LEU A 83 -8.81 -6.26 -8.59
N LYS A 84 -9.13 -5.30 -9.47
CA LYS A 84 -9.37 -3.90 -9.07
C LYS A 84 -10.55 -3.79 -8.10
N ALA A 85 -11.65 -4.50 -8.34
CA ALA A 85 -12.81 -4.50 -7.45
C ALA A 85 -12.48 -5.05 -6.05
N ASN A 86 -11.66 -6.11 -5.97
CA ASN A 86 -11.23 -6.68 -4.69
C ASN A 86 -10.33 -5.71 -3.92
N ILE A 87 -9.40 -5.03 -4.61
CA ILE A 87 -8.53 -4.01 -4.00
C ILE A 87 -9.36 -2.85 -3.47
N HIS A 88 -10.28 -2.32 -4.29
CA HIS A 88 -11.21 -1.28 -3.84
C HIS A 88 -12.00 -1.70 -2.60
N THR A 89 -12.61 -2.89 -2.63
CA THR A 89 -13.45 -3.39 -1.54
C THR A 89 -12.66 -3.55 -0.24
N THR A 90 -11.48 -4.15 -0.31
CA THR A 90 -10.63 -4.39 0.87
C THR A 90 -10.07 -3.09 1.42
N MET A 91 -9.57 -2.18 0.57
CA MET A 91 -9.10 -0.86 1.03
C MET A 91 -10.23 -0.03 1.63
N GLU A 92 -11.41 0.02 0.99
CA GLU A 92 -12.56 0.78 1.48
C GLU A 92 -13.04 0.28 2.85
N ASP A 93 -13.11 -1.04 3.03
CA ASP A 93 -13.52 -1.67 4.29
C ASP A 93 -12.49 -1.47 5.40
N MET A 94 -11.19 -1.70 5.13
CA MET A 94 -10.13 -1.55 6.13
C MET A 94 -9.98 -0.10 6.62
N PHE A 95 -10.01 0.88 5.72
CA PHE A 95 -9.74 2.28 6.11
C PHE A 95 -10.35 3.32 5.18
N GLY A 96 -10.62 2.99 3.92
CA GLY A 96 -11.03 3.94 2.91
C GLY A 96 -12.33 4.64 3.27
N TYR A 97 -13.27 3.97 3.95
CA TYR A 97 -14.53 4.57 4.41
C TYR A 97 -14.37 5.87 5.22
N LEU A 98 -13.22 6.08 5.86
CA LEU A 98 -12.92 7.29 6.64
C LEU A 98 -12.89 8.56 5.79
N ARG A 99 -12.57 8.44 4.50
CA ARG A 99 -12.51 9.57 3.56
C ARG A 99 -13.87 10.26 3.40
N LYS A 100 -14.96 9.50 3.52
CA LYS A 100 -16.34 9.99 3.40
C LYS A 100 -16.74 10.88 4.59
N LYS A 101 -16.06 10.75 5.74
CA LYS A 101 -16.33 11.59 6.92
C LYS A 101 -15.75 12.99 6.79
N GLN A 102 -14.80 13.22 5.86
CA GLN A 102 -14.07 14.48 5.62
C GLN A 102 -13.48 15.17 6.88
N GLN A 103 -13.40 14.45 8.00
CA GLN A 103 -12.86 14.93 9.27
C GLN A 103 -11.39 14.55 9.46
N TYR A 104 -10.91 13.59 8.67
CA TYR A 104 -9.61 12.97 8.85
C TYR A 104 -8.79 13.06 7.57
N ALA A 105 -7.49 13.32 7.71
CA ALA A 105 -6.53 13.07 6.64
C ALA A 105 -6.14 11.59 6.66
N ILE A 106 -6.01 10.99 5.48
CA ILE A 106 -5.57 9.61 5.30
C ILE A 106 -4.35 9.63 4.39
N VAL A 107 -3.21 9.18 4.92
CA VAL A 107 -1.96 9.04 4.19
C VAL A 107 -1.51 7.59 4.34
N VAL A 108 -1.58 6.79 3.28
CA VAL A 108 -1.15 5.38 3.38
C VAL A 108 0.33 5.35 3.76
N GLY A 109 0.62 4.83 4.96
CA GLY A 109 1.93 4.90 5.60
C GLY A 109 2.96 4.11 4.83
N GLU A 110 2.56 2.94 4.33
CA GLU A 110 3.37 2.11 3.46
C GLU A 110 2.49 1.40 2.43
N PHE A 111 2.92 1.41 1.19
CA PHE A 111 2.42 0.52 0.13
C PHE A 111 3.56 0.15 -0.80
N GLY A 112 3.54 -1.04 -1.40
CA GLY A 112 4.62 -1.43 -2.29
C GLY A 112 4.68 -2.91 -2.65
N GLY A 113 5.75 -3.28 -3.32
CA GLY A 113 6.03 -4.64 -3.75
C GLY A 113 7.05 -4.70 -4.88
N LEU A 114 7.21 -5.90 -5.42
CA LEU A 114 8.07 -6.19 -6.56
C LEU A 114 7.41 -5.74 -7.86
N TYR A 115 7.75 -4.56 -8.37
CA TYR A 115 7.16 -4.03 -9.60
C TYR A 115 7.86 -4.59 -10.84
N ALA A 116 9.18 -4.51 -10.89
CA ALA A 116 10.00 -5.03 -11.99
C ALA A 116 10.24 -6.54 -11.86
N LYS A 117 10.20 -7.09 -10.64
CA LYS A 117 10.50 -8.50 -10.34
C LYS A 117 9.26 -9.36 -10.04
N ASP A 118 8.10 -8.98 -10.59
CA ASP A 118 6.88 -9.78 -10.52
C ASP A 118 7.00 -11.04 -11.40
N GLU A 119 6.92 -12.22 -10.79
CA GLU A 119 7.00 -13.52 -11.48
C GLU A 119 5.62 -14.10 -11.83
N HIS A 120 4.53 -13.40 -11.51
CA HIS A 120 3.19 -13.82 -11.96
C HIS A 120 3.06 -13.73 -13.48
N LYS A 121 2.33 -14.67 -14.09
CA LYS A 121 2.16 -14.72 -15.55
C LYS A 121 1.35 -13.54 -16.08
N GLN A 122 0.39 -13.03 -15.30
CA GLN A 122 -0.39 -11.83 -15.63
C GLN A 122 0.08 -10.62 -14.80
N PHE A 123 1.24 -10.67 -14.16
CA PHE A 123 1.78 -9.58 -13.36
C PHE A 123 0.83 -9.09 -12.24
N THR A 124 0.25 -10.01 -11.47
CA THR A 124 -0.67 -9.67 -10.37
C THR A 124 -0.09 -8.67 -9.38
N ILE A 125 1.20 -8.76 -8.99
CA ILE A 125 1.80 -7.80 -8.03
C ILE A 125 1.83 -6.40 -8.66
N ARG A 126 2.29 -6.30 -9.91
CA ARG A 126 2.35 -5.03 -10.64
C ARG A 126 0.97 -4.39 -10.78
N ARG A 127 -0.03 -5.20 -11.17
CA ARG A 127 -1.41 -4.75 -11.33
C ARG A 127 -2.03 -4.35 -10.00
N THR A 128 -1.77 -5.09 -8.92
CA THR A 128 -2.21 -4.69 -7.58
C THR A 128 -1.66 -3.33 -7.21
N LEU A 129 -0.36 -3.08 -7.44
CA LEU A 129 0.23 -1.79 -7.13
C LEU A 129 -0.37 -0.66 -7.98
N ASP A 130 -0.57 -0.89 -9.27
CA ASP A 130 -1.22 0.09 -10.17
C ASP A 130 -2.66 0.42 -9.73
N PHE A 131 -3.41 -0.57 -9.24
CA PHE A 131 -4.77 -0.36 -8.73
C PHE A 131 -4.78 0.30 -7.35
N THR A 132 -3.83 -0.01 -6.47
CA THR A 132 -3.65 0.72 -5.21
C THR A 132 -3.38 2.21 -5.49
N ILE A 133 -2.50 2.55 -6.44
CA ILE A 133 -2.28 3.96 -6.83
C ILE A 133 -3.58 4.61 -7.32
N GLN A 134 -4.38 3.90 -8.13
CA GLN A 134 -5.68 4.42 -8.57
C GLN A 134 -6.64 4.67 -7.41
N GLU A 135 -6.65 3.83 -6.37
CA GLU A 135 -7.43 4.08 -5.15
C GLU A 135 -6.93 5.33 -4.40
N LEU A 136 -5.61 5.51 -4.28
CA LEU A 136 -5.02 6.67 -3.62
C LEU A 136 -5.29 7.99 -4.34
N LEU A 137 -5.61 7.96 -5.63
CA LEU A 137 -6.00 9.13 -6.41
C LEU A 137 -7.46 9.56 -6.20
N GLN A 138 -8.28 8.75 -5.51
CA GLN A 138 -9.66 9.12 -5.27
C GLN A 138 -9.81 10.20 -4.18
N ASP A 139 -10.89 10.97 -4.25
CA ASP A 139 -11.16 12.09 -3.35
C ASP A 139 -11.09 11.71 -1.86
N GLY A 140 -10.42 12.53 -1.05
CA GLY A 140 -10.29 12.36 0.40
C GLY A 140 -9.08 11.54 0.85
N TYR A 141 -8.35 10.90 -0.06
CA TYR A 141 -6.99 10.47 0.22
C TYR A 141 -6.01 11.65 0.13
N SER A 142 -4.96 11.60 0.94
CA SER A 142 -3.86 12.58 0.95
C SER A 142 -2.54 12.00 0.40
N GLY A 143 -2.64 10.88 -0.33
CA GLY A 143 -1.50 10.15 -0.90
C GLY A 143 -0.98 9.04 0.01
N GLY A 144 0.32 8.73 -0.11
CA GLY A 144 0.99 7.70 0.68
C GLY A 144 2.50 7.65 0.41
N TYR A 145 3.20 6.82 1.17
CA TYR A 145 4.64 6.58 0.99
C TYR A 145 4.85 5.17 0.43
N VAL A 146 5.54 5.11 -0.71
CA VAL A 146 5.92 3.82 -1.28
C VAL A 146 7.05 3.23 -0.44
N TRP A 147 6.85 1.99 0.00
CA TRP A 147 7.89 1.14 0.56
C TRP A 147 8.56 0.39 -0.60
N SER A 148 9.79 0.69 -0.99
CA SER A 148 10.62 1.76 -0.42
C SER A 148 11.55 2.41 -1.46
N LEU A 149 12.23 3.48 -1.04
CA LEU A 149 13.37 4.03 -1.78
C LEU A 149 14.52 3.00 -1.85
N ASN A 150 14.74 2.28 -0.76
CA ASN A 150 15.88 1.41 -0.50
C ASN A 150 15.84 0.16 -1.40
N PRO A 151 16.89 -0.11 -2.21
CA PRO A 151 16.94 -1.27 -3.09
C PRO A 151 16.96 -2.61 -2.34
N GLU A 152 17.48 -2.64 -1.11
CA GLU A 152 17.63 -3.83 -0.28
C GLU A 152 16.36 -4.22 0.49
N SER A 153 15.23 -3.54 0.24
CA SER A 153 13.95 -3.94 0.84
C SER A 153 13.54 -5.32 0.36
N SER A 154 13.51 -6.28 1.28
CA SER A 154 13.21 -7.68 0.99
C SER A 154 11.72 -7.96 1.02
N TYR A 155 11.28 -8.73 0.04
CA TYR A 155 9.98 -9.37 -0.06
C TYR A 155 10.14 -10.89 -0.11
N GLU A 156 9.09 -11.62 0.24
CA GLU A 156 9.15 -13.09 0.33
C GLU A 156 8.51 -13.81 -0.87
N PHE A 157 7.70 -13.12 -1.68
CA PHE A 157 6.87 -13.76 -2.71
C PHE A 157 6.90 -13.00 -4.05
N PRO A 158 7.87 -13.27 -4.94
CA PRO A 158 7.80 -12.81 -6.33
C PRO A 158 6.63 -13.43 -7.11
N SER A 159 6.09 -14.57 -6.66
CA SER A 159 4.76 -15.05 -7.04
C SER A 159 4.05 -15.76 -5.89
N ALA A 160 2.72 -15.92 -5.97
CA ALA A 160 1.94 -16.55 -4.89
C ALA A 160 2.40 -17.96 -4.50
N GLY A 161 2.95 -18.72 -5.45
CA GLY A 161 3.38 -20.11 -5.25
C GLY A 161 4.88 -20.28 -5.01
N HIS A 162 5.64 -19.19 -4.97
CA HIS A 162 7.09 -19.23 -4.87
C HIS A 162 7.56 -18.33 -3.73
N LYS A 163 7.93 -18.94 -2.60
CA LYS A 163 8.54 -18.24 -1.47
C LYS A 163 10.05 -18.17 -1.65
N VAL A 164 10.57 -16.98 -1.93
CA VAL A 164 12.01 -16.70 -2.04
C VAL A 164 12.26 -15.23 -1.69
N SER A 165 13.37 -14.95 -0.99
CA SER A 165 13.77 -13.58 -0.69
C SER A 165 14.17 -12.88 -1.98
N THR A 166 13.44 -11.81 -2.31
CA THR A 166 13.69 -10.96 -3.47
C THR A 166 13.67 -9.51 -3.01
N THR A 167 14.73 -8.75 -3.32
CA THR A 167 14.83 -7.34 -2.95
C THR A 167 14.38 -6.44 -4.09
N GLU A 168 13.67 -5.36 -3.80
CA GLU A 168 13.39 -4.30 -4.77
C GLU A 168 13.06 -2.98 -4.04
N GLY A 169 13.49 -1.86 -4.62
CA GLY A 169 13.07 -0.53 -4.24
C GLY A 169 12.98 0.38 -5.46
N LEU A 170 12.77 1.68 -5.21
CA LEU A 170 12.80 2.70 -6.26
C LEU A 170 14.21 2.95 -6.82
N LEU A 171 15.25 2.61 -6.07
CA LEU A 171 16.63 2.58 -6.53
C LEU A 171 17.06 1.16 -6.89
N GLN A 172 18.11 1.05 -7.69
CA GLN A 172 18.88 -0.18 -7.89
C GLN A 172 19.91 -0.34 -6.76
N ASP A 173 20.52 -1.53 -6.66
CA ASP A 173 21.47 -1.90 -5.60
C ASP A 173 22.69 -0.97 -5.47
N ASP A 174 22.99 -0.18 -6.52
CA ASP A 174 24.06 0.82 -6.51
C ASP A 174 23.69 2.12 -5.76
N TRP A 175 22.44 2.25 -5.28
CA TRP A 175 21.89 3.42 -4.59
C TRP A 175 21.91 4.73 -5.39
N LEU A 176 22.15 4.64 -6.70
CA LEU A 176 22.33 5.79 -7.58
C LEU A 176 21.41 5.71 -8.80
N THR A 177 21.28 4.51 -9.37
CA THR A 177 20.47 4.26 -10.55
C THR A 177 19.02 4.07 -10.14
N LEU A 178 18.11 4.75 -10.82
CA LEU A 178 16.67 4.58 -10.61
C LEU A 178 16.21 3.21 -11.14
N ASN A 179 15.33 2.56 -10.40
CA ASN A 179 14.44 1.56 -10.97
C ASN A 179 13.39 2.25 -11.83
N LYS A 180 13.78 2.56 -13.09
CA LYS A 180 12.97 3.39 -13.99
C LYS A 180 11.56 2.85 -14.17
N LEU A 181 11.39 1.54 -14.27
CA LEU A 181 10.07 0.94 -14.45
C LEU A 181 9.15 1.17 -13.24
N TYR A 182 9.68 1.03 -12.03
CA TYR A 182 8.93 1.30 -10.80
C TYR A 182 8.70 2.81 -10.63
N MET A 183 9.71 3.65 -10.87
CA MET A 183 9.58 5.11 -10.81
C MET A 183 8.55 5.66 -11.80
N ASP A 184 8.51 5.15 -13.04
CA ASP A 184 7.50 5.51 -14.04
C ASP A 184 6.07 5.13 -13.58
N ALA A 185 5.93 4.06 -12.78
CA ALA A 185 4.64 3.72 -12.18
C ALA A 185 4.25 4.70 -11.06
N MET A 186 5.21 5.11 -10.23
CA MET A 186 4.98 6.06 -9.13
C MET A 186 4.63 7.46 -9.63
N SER A 187 5.10 7.87 -10.81
CA SER A 187 4.76 9.18 -11.38
C SER A 187 3.26 9.35 -11.64
N LYS A 188 2.47 8.26 -11.66
CA LYS A 188 1.00 8.34 -11.71
C LYS A 188 0.42 9.09 -10.50
N MET A 189 1.11 9.07 -9.35
CA MET A 189 0.72 9.82 -8.16
C MET A 189 0.89 11.33 -8.30
N ASP A 190 1.57 11.81 -9.34
CA ASP A 190 1.69 13.25 -9.63
C ASP A 190 0.33 13.91 -9.94
N GLN A 191 -0.71 13.09 -10.17
CA GLN A 191 -2.10 13.51 -10.35
C GLN A 191 -2.83 13.83 -9.05
N LEU A 192 -2.20 13.63 -7.88
CA LEU A 192 -2.83 13.94 -6.59
C LEU A 192 -3.19 15.44 -6.51
N PRO A 193 -4.42 15.77 -6.08
CA PRO A 193 -4.85 17.16 -5.98
C PRO A 193 -3.98 17.90 -4.96
N ASN A 194 -3.58 19.12 -5.32
CA ASN A 194 -2.73 19.98 -4.49
C ASN A 194 -1.31 19.44 -4.21
N LEU A 195 -0.85 18.41 -4.92
CA LEU A 195 0.55 18.00 -4.86
C LEU A 195 1.43 19.18 -5.29
N ARG A 196 2.37 19.54 -4.43
CA ARG A 196 3.34 20.61 -4.67
C ARG A 196 4.71 20.15 -4.22
N PRO A 197 5.78 20.46 -4.97
CA PRO A 197 7.13 20.27 -4.47
C PRO A 197 7.30 20.97 -3.14
N PHE A 198 8.04 20.34 -2.22
CA PHE A 198 8.45 21.01 -0.99
C PHE A 198 9.18 22.31 -1.37
N PRO A 199 8.83 23.46 -0.77
CA PRO A 199 9.47 24.72 -1.14
C PRO A 199 10.97 24.62 -0.89
N CYS A 200 11.78 24.90 -1.91
CA CYS A 200 13.22 25.03 -1.72
C CYS A 200 13.49 26.15 -0.71
N PHE A 201 14.36 25.89 0.27
CA PHE A 201 14.84 26.95 1.14
C PHE A 201 15.53 28.03 0.29
N GLN A 202 15.03 29.26 0.36
CA GLN A 202 15.76 30.37 -0.25
C GLN A 202 17.11 30.48 0.45
N LYS A 203 18.20 30.52 -0.33
CA LYS A 203 19.50 30.89 0.21
C LYS A 203 19.38 32.32 0.72
N THR A 204 19.38 32.51 2.03
CA THR A 204 19.64 33.82 2.62
C THR A 204 21.10 34.15 2.33
N ASN A 205 21.33 35.18 1.51
CA ASN A 205 22.65 35.77 1.30
C ASN A 205 23.15 36.45 2.57
#